data_AF-A0A9D3LUE2-F1
#
_entry.id   AF-A0A9D3LUE2-F1
#
_cell.length_a   1.000
_cell.length_b   1.000
_cell.length_c   1.000
_cell.angle_alpha   90.00
_cell.angle_beta   90.00
_cell.angle_gamma   90.00
#
_symmetry.space_group_name_H-M   'P 1'
#
loop_
_entity.id
_entity.type
_entity.pdbx_description
1 polymer ?
#
loop_
_entity_poly.entity_id
_entity_poly.type
_entity_poly.pdbx_seq_one_letter_code
_entity_poly.pdbx_strand_id
1 'polypeptide(L)'
;RHGFVLRECGPDGRWATNSTSLTWRDHSQCSADDSQQTAQENQMMILAYFKVMYTVGYSLSLSSLTLALVILLIFRKLRCTRNYIHTNLFISFILRAISILTRDALLRRDTPEFRDDRDVSNVLSDKALSGCRVALVLMQYCVGANYFWLLVEGLYLHNLLVLMVFSENSYFSGYLVVGWGTPVLFVVPWIVVRYLYENT
;
A
#
# COMPACT_ATOMS: atom_id res chain seq x y z
N ARG A 1 -23.18 -1.91 22.93
CA ARG A 1 -24.02 -3.05 23.35
C ARG A 1 -23.22 -3.81 24.41
N HIS A 2 -23.75 -3.98 25.62
CA HIS A 2 -23.11 -4.79 26.66
C HIS A 2 -23.63 -6.22 26.53
N GLY A 3 -22.90 -7.07 25.81
CA GLY A 3 -23.18 -8.51 25.76
C GLY A 3 -22.41 -9.22 26.88
N PHE A 4 -23.00 -10.27 27.43
CA PHE A 4 -22.33 -11.11 28.42
C PHE A 4 -22.01 -12.48 27.81
N VAL A 5 -20.91 -13.07 28.25
CA VAL A 5 -20.57 -14.46 27.96
C VAL A 5 -20.76 -15.26 29.24
N LEU A 6 -21.64 -16.26 29.23
CA LEU A 6 -21.94 -17.09 30.40
C LEU A 6 -21.11 -18.36 30.41
N ARG A 7 -20.65 -18.74 31.61
CA ARG A 7 -20.01 -20.02 31.91
C ARG A 7 -20.56 -20.54 33.23
N GLU A 8 -20.75 -21.85 33.31
CA GLU A 8 -21.27 -22.52 34.49
C GLU A 8 -20.17 -23.29 35.22
N CYS A 9 -20.07 -23.10 36.54
CA CYS A 9 -19.13 -23.83 37.39
C CYS A 9 -19.84 -25.02 38.02
N GLY A 10 -19.26 -26.21 37.85
CA GLY A 10 -19.75 -27.45 38.44
C GLY A 10 -19.44 -27.55 39.95
N PRO A 11 -20.15 -28.44 40.66
CA PRO A 11 -19.96 -28.68 42.09
C PRO A 11 -18.61 -29.33 42.41
N ASP A 12 -17.92 -29.89 41.42
CA ASP A 12 -16.57 -30.44 41.47
C ASP A 12 -15.46 -29.37 41.34
N GLY A 13 -15.84 -28.09 41.27
CA GLY A 13 -14.91 -26.96 41.10
C GLY A 13 -14.33 -26.84 39.69
N ARG A 14 -14.88 -27.57 38.72
CA ARG A 14 -14.48 -27.51 37.31
C ARG A 14 -15.57 -26.83 36.49
N TRP A 15 -15.21 -26.29 35.34
CA TRP A 15 -16.19 -25.73 34.40
C TRP A 15 -17.08 -26.83 33.84
N ALA A 16 -18.38 -26.55 33.71
CA ALA A 16 -19.33 -27.45 33.06
C ALA A 16 -18.85 -27.77 31.63
N THR A 17 -18.87 -29.05 31.26
CA THR A 17 -18.45 -29.51 29.92
C THR A 17 -19.67 -29.88 29.09
N ASN A 18 -19.62 -29.57 27.80
CA ASN A 18 -20.62 -30.00 26.83
C ASN A 18 -20.45 -31.50 26.50
N SER A 19 -21.41 -32.10 25.80
CA SER A 19 -21.42 -33.50 25.34
C SER A 19 -20.20 -33.89 24.48
N THR A 20 -19.44 -32.91 23.97
CA THR A 20 -18.19 -33.07 23.21
C THR A 20 -16.91 -32.88 24.04
N SER A 21 -16.99 -32.91 25.38
CA SER A 21 -15.86 -32.71 26.33
C SER A 21 -15.17 -31.34 26.30
N LEU A 22 -15.72 -30.38 25.55
CA LEU A 22 -15.31 -28.97 25.56
C LEU A 22 -16.01 -28.22 26.70
N THR A 23 -15.36 -27.23 27.29
CA THR A 23 -15.98 -26.33 28.29
C THR A 23 -17.22 -25.66 27.70
N TRP A 24 -18.38 -25.79 28.34
CA TRP A 24 -19.62 -25.13 27.95
C TRP A 24 -19.50 -23.61 28.14
N ARG A 25 -19.94 -22.85 27.14
CA ARG A 25 -20.00 -21.38 27.16
C ARG A 25 -21.13 -20.88 26.27
N ASP A 26 -21.92 -19.94 26.76
CA ASP A 26 -22.90 -19.22 25.95
C ASP A 26 -22.37 -17.83 25.58
N HIS A 27 -22.28 -17.56 24.29
CA HIS A 27 -21.78 -16.31 23.70
C HIS A 27 -22.79 -15.68 22.74
N SER A 28 -24.04 -16.15 22.75
CA SER A 28 -25.11 -15.70 21.85
C SER A 28 -25.35 -14.19 21.90
N GLN A 29 -25.24 -13.58 23.08
CA GLN A 29 -25.40 -12.12 23.26
C GLN A 29 -24.26 -11.28 22.68
N CYS A 30 -23.14 -11.91 22.32
CA CYS A 30 -21.98 -11.27 21.70
C CYS A 30 -21.88 -11.56 20.20
N SER A 31 -22.75 -12.42 19.64
CA SER A 31 -22.77 -12.69 18.21
C SER A 31 -23.23 -11.45 17.43
N ALA A 32 -22.56 -11.15 16.33
CA ALA A 32 -22.98 -10.09 15.42
C ALA A 32 -24.38 -10.40 14.88
N ASP A 33 -25.20 -9.36 14.70
CA ASP A 33 -26.52 -9.49 14.10
C ASP A 33 -26.39 -9.87 12.62
N ASP A 34 -27.21 -10.80 12.12
CA ASP A 34 -27.14 -11.32 10.74
C ASP A 34 -27.16 -10.18 9.70
N SER A 35 -27.93 -9.12 9.97
CA SER A 35 -28.04 -7.92 9.12
C SER A 35 -26.72 -7.14 9.02
N GLN A 36 -25.94 -7.07 10.11
CA GLN A 36 -24.63 -6.41 10.14
C GLN A 36 -23.57 -7.27 9.44
N GLN A 37 -23.68 -8.59 9.57
CA GLN A 37 -22.80 -9.52 8.90
C GLN A 37 -22.96 -9.46 7.37
N THR A 38 -24.20 -9.47 6.85
CA THR A 38 -24.44 -9.34 5.39
C THR A 38 -23.95 -7.99 4.84
N ALA A 39 -24.13 -6.89 5.60
CA ALA A 39 -23.60 -5.58 5.19
C ALA A 39 -22.07 -5.56 5.12
N GLN A 40 -21.40 -6.19 6.09
CA GLN A 40 -19.94 -6.32 6.13
C GLN A 40 -19.40 -7.22 5.01
N GLU A 41 -20.09 -8.33 4.71
CA GLU A 41 -19.76 -9.22 3.58
C GLU A 41 -19.87 -8.50 2.23
N ASN A 42 -20.92 -7.71 2.01
CA ASN A 42 -21.09 -6.91 0.80
C ASN A 42 -19.98 -5.86 0.64
N GLN A 43 -19.60 -5.16 1.72
CA GLN A 43 -18.48 -4.21 1.72
C GLN A 43 -17.16 -4.89 1.37
N MET A 44 -16.90 -6.07 1.95
CA MET A 44 -15.70 -6.86 1.68
C MET A 44 -15.65 -7.34 0.22
N MET A 45 -16.79 -7.75 -0.35
CA MET A 45 -16.90 -8.13 -1.76
C MET A 45 -16.60 -6.96 -2.70
N ILE A 46 -17.16 -5.77 -2.44
CA ILE A 46 -16.89 -4.56 -3.23
C ILE A 46 -15.39 -4.22 -3.22
N LEU A 47 -14.76 -4.25 -2.03
CA LEU A 47 -13.32 -4.01 -1.91
C LEU A 47 -12.48 -5.04 -2.67
N ALA A 48 -12.90 -6.31 -2.67
CA ALA A 48 -12.24 -7.37 -3.43
C ALA A 48 -12.33 -7.13 -4.95
N TYR A 49 -13.48 -6.71 -5.47
CA TYR A 49 -13.63 -6.35 -6.88
C TYR A 49 -12.73 -5.19 -7.28
N PHE A 50 -12.72 -4.10 -6.50
CA PHE A 50 -11.81 -2.98 -6.74
C PHE A 50 -10.35 -3.43 -6.72
N LYS A 51 -10.00 -4.34 -5.81
CA LYS A 51 -8.66 -4.94 -5.71
C LYS A 51 -8.24 -5.67 -6.96
N VAL A 52 -9.09 -6.53 -7.49
CA VAL A 52 -8.81 -7.23 -8.76
C VAL A 52 -8.67 -6.23 -9.90
N MET A 53 -9.59 -5.27 -10.02
CA MET A 53 -9.59 -4.27 -11.08
C MET A 53 -8.29 -3.45 -11.11
N TYR A 54 -7.89 -2.86 -9.97
CA TYR A 54 -6.67 -2.06 -9.95
C TYR A 54 -5.42 -2.92 -10.13
N THR A 55 -5.40 -4.17 -9.64
CA THR A 55 -4.24 -5.06 -9.77
C THR A 55 -3.98 -5.41 -11.23
N VAL A 56 -5.03 -5.76 -11.97
CA VAL A 56 -4.95 -6.03 -13.41
C VAL A 56 -4.51 -4.77 -14.16
N GLY A 57 -5.11 -3.62 -13.83
CA GLY A 57 -4.77 -2.33 -14.44
C GLY A 57 -3.30 -1.94 -14.24
N TYR A 58 -2.79 -2.06 -13.01
CA TYR A 58 -1.38 -1.78 -12.71
C TYR A 58 -0.43 -2.77 -13.38
N SER A 59 -0.79 -4.04 -13.48
CA SER A 59 0.06 -5.05 -14.14
C SER A 59 0.18 -4.80 -15.64
N LEU A 60 -0.93 -4.47 -16.30
CA LEU A 60 -0.95 -4.11 -17.72
C LEU A 60 -0.15 -2.83 -17.98
N SER A 61 -0.38 -1.80 -17.15
CA SER A 61 0.33 -0.51 -17.24
C SER A 61 1.83 -0.67 -17.00
N LEU A 62 2.23 -1.50 -16.04
CA LEU A 62 3.63 -1.78 -15.76
C LEU A 62 4.29 -2.48 -16.97
N SER A 63 3.61 -3.43 -17.58
CA SER A 63 4.12 -4.13 -18.77
C SER A 63 4.30 -3.20 -19.97
N SER A 64 3.33 -2.30 -20.23
CA SER A 64 3.45 -1.34 -21.33
C SER A 64 4.51 -0.26 -21.08
N LEU A 65 4.58 0.26 -19.85
CA LEU A 65 5.57 1.28 -19.47
C LEU A 65 7.00 0.74 -19.47
N THR A 66 7.20 -0.51 -18.99
CA THR A 66 8.51 -1.16 -19.04
C THR A 66 8.97 -1.38 -20.47
N LEU A 67 8.07 -1.82 -21.37
CA LEU A 67 8.38 -1.93 -22.79
C LEU A 67 8.76 -0.57 -23.41
N ALA A 68 7.99 0.48 -23.13
CA ALA A 68 8.28 1.84 -23.61
C ALA A 68 9.65 2.35 -23.10
N LEU A 69 9.94 2.12 -21.82
CA LEU A 69 11.22 2.48 -21.21
C LEU A 69 12.39 1.72 -21.87
N VAL A 70 12.24 0.41 -22.09
CA VAL A 70 13.26 -0.41 -22.77
C VAL A 70 13.53 0.11 -24.19
N ILE A 71 12.47 0.44 -24.95
CA ILE A 71 12.60 1.03 -26.29
C ILE A 71 13.40 2.36 -26.22
N LEU A 72 13.03 3.28 -25.34
CA LEU A 72 13.72 4.57 -25.19
C LEU A 72 15.18 4.43 -24.74
N LEU A 73 15.50 3.41 -23.93
CA LEU A 73 16.86 3.13 -23.49
C LEU A 73 17.71 2.52 -24.62
N ILE A 74 17.16 1.59 -25.42
CA ILE A 74 17.87 0.92 -26.52
C ILE A 74 18.19 1.94 -27.63
N PHE A 75 17.22 2.76 -28.03
CA PHE A 75 17.42 3.74 -29.10
C PHE A 75 18.17 4.97 -28.58
N ARG A 76 19.51 4.88 -28.56
CA ARG A 76 20.41 5.97 -28.13
C ARG A 76 20.18 7.28 -28.89
N LYS A 77 19.67 7.20 -30.14
CA LYS A 77 19.27 8.35 -30.98
C LYS A 77 18.04 9.10 -30.46
N LEU A 78 17.21 8.50 -29.61
CA LEU A 78 16.03 9.13 -29.00
C LEU A 78 16.34 9.77 -27.65
N ARG A 79 17.60 9.76 -27.17
CA ARG A 79 17.97 10.36 -25.87
C ARG A 79 18.12 11.87 -25.97
N CYS A 80 17.00 12.57 -25.99
CA CYS A 80 16.91 14.04 -25.86
C CYS A 80 16.53 14.43 -24.41
N THR A 81 16.72 15.70 -24.04
CA THR A 81 16.32 16.28 -22.74
C THR A 81 14.86 15.97 -22.38
N ARG A 82 13.94 16.16 -23.34
CA ARG A 82 12.51 15.80 -23.21
C ARG A 82 12.29 14.30 -22.94
N ASN A 83 12.96 13.42 -23.68
CA ASN A 83 12.82 11.98 -23.51
C ASN A 83 13.43 11.49 -22.19
N TYR A 84 14.39 12.24 -21.62
CA TYR A 84 14.91 12.00 -20.29
C TYR A 84 13.88 12.28 -19.18
N ILE A 85 13.10 13.36 -19.32
CA ILE A 85 12.00 13.67 -18.39
C ILE A 85 10.92 12.58 -18.47
N HIS A 86 10.51 12.21 -19.68
CA HIS A 86 9.57 11.10 -19.88
C HIS A 86 10.10 9.77 -19.31
N THR A 87 11.40 9.50 -19.45
CA THR A 87 12.01 8.28 -18.87
C THR A 87 11.89 8.30 -17.34
N ASN A 88 12.21 9.41 -16.67
CA ASN A 88 12.06 9.52 -15.23
C ASN A 88 10.59 9.42 -14.77
N LEU A 89 9.67 10.02 -15.52
CA LEU A 89 8.24 9.89 -15.29
C LEU A 89 7.79 8.42 -15.39
N PHE A 90 8.21 7.69 -16.43
CA PHE A 90 7.90 6.26 -16.58
C PHE A 90 8.50 5.42 -15.43
N ILE A 91 9.72 5.73 -14.99
CA ILE A 91 10.31 5.10 -13.80
C ILE A 91 9.45 5.37 -12.57
N SER A 92 8.96 6.59 -12.38
CA SER A 92 8.08 6.93 -11.24
C SER A 92 6.77 6.11 -11.26
N PHE A 93 6.16 5.91 -12.44
CA PHE A 93 4.97 5.07 -12.58
C PHE A 93 5.25 3.60 -12.29
N ILE A 94 6.38 3.08 -12.78
CA ILE A 94 6.82 1.70 -12.52
C ILE A 94 7.03 1.50 -11.02
N LEU A 95 7.76 2.40 -10.35
CA LEU A 95 7.99 2.33 -8.90
C LEU A 95 6.69 2.41 -8.11
N ARG A 96 5.76 3.29 -8.50
CA ARG A 96 4.43 3.39 -7.89
C ARG A 96 3.66 2.07 -8.00
N ALA A 97 3.61 1.47 -9.18
CA ALA A 97 2.93 0.19 -9.39
C ALA A 97 3.57 -0.94 -8.59
N ILE A 98 4.91 -1.07 -8.62
CA ILE A 98 5.65 -2.09 -7.84
C ILE A 98 5.39 -1.92 -6.34
N SER A 99 5.39 -0.70 -5.83
CA SER A 99 5.19 -0.46 -4.40
C SER A 99 3.77 -0.80 -3.95
N ILE A 100 2.75 -0.52 -4.77
CA ILE A 100 1.36 -0.91 -4.49
C ILE A 100 1.25 -2.43 -4.46
N LEU A 101 1.79 -3.12 -5.48
CA LEU A 101 1.77 -4.57 -5.56
C LEU A 101 2.51 -5.23 -4.38
N THR A 102 3.65 -4.67 -3.97
CA THR A 102 4.42 -5.16 -2.82
C THR A 102 3.63 -4.99 -1.53
N ARG A 103 3.00 -3.83 -1.31
CA ARG A 103 2.12 -3.62 -0.16
C ARG A 103 0.95 -4.60 -0.16
N ASP A 104 0.30 -4.80 -1.30
CA ASP A 104 -0.82 -5.74 -1.40
C ASP A 104 -0.42 -7.19 -1.19
N ALA A 105 0.78 -7.58 -1.64
CA ALA A 105 1.34 -8.91 -1.40
C ALA A 105 1.66 -9.13 0.08
N LEU A 106 2.14 -8.11 0.80
CA LEU A 106 2.36 -8.16 2.24
C LEU A 106 1.03 -8.25 3.00
N LEU A 107 0.07 -7.37 2.69
CA LEU A 107 -1.26 -7.40 3.30
C LEU A 107 -1.97 -8.74 3.07
N ARG A 108 -1.83 -9.35 1.89
CA ARG A 108 -2.41 -10.66 1.59
C ARG A 108 -1.75 -11.79 2.40
N ARG A 109 -0.46 -11.69 2.72
CA ARG A 109 0.21 -12.64 3.62
C ARG A 109 -0.29 -12.50 5.06
N ASP A 110 -0.56 -11.27 5.48
CA ASP A 110 -0.96 -10.95 6.86
C ASP A 110 -2.47 -11.17 7.12
N THR A 111 -3.29 -11.26 6.08
CA THR A 111 -4.68 -11.73 6.17
C THR A 111 -4.77 -13.20 5.77
N PRO A 112 -4.49 -14.17 6.65
CA PRO A 112 -4.91 -15.53 6.41
C PRO A 112 -6.43 -15.53 6.36
N GLU A 113 -6.98 -15.87 5.20
CA GLU A 113 -8.40 -16.18 5.03
C GLU A 113 -8.85 -17.10 6.17
N PHE A 114 -9.72 -16.60 7.05
CA PHE A 114 -10.81 -17.35 7.70
C PHE A 114 -10.50 -18.82 8.07
N ARG A 115 -9.36 -19.13 8.69
CA ARG A 115 -9.05 -20.50 9.14
C ARG A 115 -8.33 -20.53 10.49
N ASP A 116 -9.13 -20.95 11.46
CA ASP A 116 -8.82 -21.60 12.74
C ASP A 116 -7.99 -20.79 13.77
N ASP A 117 -8.60 -20.69 14.95
CA ASP A 117 -8.34 -19.77 16.07
C ASP A 117 -7.07 -20.12 16.88
N ARG A 118 -6.01 -20.67 16.25
CA ARG A 118 -4.93 -21.36 17.00
C ARG A 118 -3.49 -20.91 16.72
N ASP A 119 -3.25 -20.06 15.73
CA ASP A 119 -1.87 -19.63 15.37
C ASP A 119 -1.73 -18.11 15.13
N VAL A 120 -2.53 -17.28 15.81
CA VAL A 120 -2.44 -15.81 15.72
C VAL A 120 -1.12 -15.27 16.30
N SER A 121 -0.43 -16.03 17.15
CA SER A 121 0.82 -15.64 17.81
C SER A 121 2.07 -15.81 16.93
N ASN A 122 2.04 -16.64 15.89
CA ASN A 122 3.20 -16.87 15.01
C ASN A 122 3.24 -15.93 13.78
N VAL A 123 2.15 -15.22 13.50
CA VAL A 123 2.02 -14.30 12.35
C VAL A 123 2.56 -12.89 12.66
N LEU A 124 2.61 -12.49 13.94
CA LEU A 124 3.28 -11.27 14.39
C LEU A 124 4.79 -11.49 14.59
N SER A 125 5.51 -11.94 13.57
CA SER A 125 6.96 -11.83 13.61
C SER A 125 7.35 -10.34 13.48
N ASP A 126 8.16 -9.80 14.40
CA ASP A 126 8.65 -8.42 14.35
C ASP A 126 9.22 -8.03 12.97
N LYS A 127 9.79 -9.02 12.24
CA LYS A 127 10.29 -8.85 10.88
C LYS A 127 9.18 -8.56 9.87
N ALA A 128 8.04 -9.26 9.94
CA ALA A 128 6.90 -9.02 9.05
C ALA A 128 6.27 -7.64 9.31
N LEU A 129 6.16 -7.25 10.59
CA LEU A 129 5.64 -5.95 11.00
C LEU A 129 6.56 -4.80 10.50
N SER A 130 7.87 -4.95 10.63
CA SER A 130 8.84 -3.98 10.10
C SER A 130 8.77 -3.87 8.57
N GLY A 131 8.63 -4.99 7.87
CA GLY A 131 8.50 -5.04 6.41
C GLY A 131 7.23 -4.33 5.91
N CYS A 132 6.09 -4.53 6.59
CA CYS A 132 4.84 -3.86 6.27
C CYS A 132 4.95 -2.33 6.44
N ARG A 133 5.56 -1.86 7.54
CA ARG A 133 5.80 -0.43 7.79
C ARG A 133 6.68 0.19 6.70
N VAL A 134 7.78 -0.47 6.35
CA VAL A 134 8.67 -0.01 5.27
C VAL A 134 7.95 0.03 3.93
N ALA A 135 7.16 -0.99 3.60
CA ALA A 135 6.38 -1.01 2.36
C ALA A 135 5.32 0.10 2.29
N LEU A 136 4.71 0.46 3.43
CA LEU A 136 3.75 1.55 3.52
C LEU A 136 4.40 2.92 3.30
N VAL A 137 5.56 3.14 3.93
CA VAL A 137 6.40 4.33 3.74
C VAL A 137 6.85 4.44 2.28
N LEU A 138 7.33 3.33 1.71
CA LEU A 138 7.77 3.27 0.31
C LEU A 138 6.63 3.58 -0.64
N MET A 139 5.42 3.07 -0.38
CA MET A 139 4.24 3.39 -1.19
C MET A 139 3.93 4.88 -1.16
N GLN A 140 3.93 5.50 0.02
CA GLN A 140 3.68 6.93 0.15
C GLN A 140 4.73 7.75 -0.61
N TYR A 141 6.00 7.35 -0.53
CA TYR A 141 7.08 7.97 -1.28
C TYR A 141 6.90 7.83 -2.80
N CYS A 142 6.64 6.62 -3.30
CA CYS A 142 6.50 6.37 -4.74
C CYS A 142 5.27 7.09 -5.32
N VAL A 143 4.17 7.15 -4.57
CA VAL A 143 2.97 7.92 -4.97
C VAL A 143 3.29 9.41 -5.03
N GLY A 144 3.96 9.96 -4.01
CA GLY A 144 4.40 11.35 -4.00
C GLY A 144 5.33 11.67 -5.17
N ALA A 145 6.39 10.87 -5.36
CA ALA A 145 7.34 11.01 -6.47
C ALA A 145 6.64 11.01 -7.83
N ASN A 146 5.63 10.16 -8.03
CA ASN A 146 4.86 10.15 -9.27
C ASN A 146 4.09 11.46 -9.51
N TYR A 147 3.46 12.03 -8.49
CA TYR A 147 2.80 13.33 -8.61
C TYR A 147 3.79 14.47 -8.90
N PHE A 148 4.94 14.49 -8.22
CA PHE A 148 5.97 15.50 -8.46
C PHE A 148 6.60 15.37 -9.85
N TRP A 149 6.81 14.16 -10.36
CA TRP A 149 7.30 13.96 -11.73
C TRP A 149 6.28 14.42 -12.79
N LEU A 150 4.99 14.20 -12.56
CA LEU A 150 3.92 14.72 -13.43
C LEU A 150 3.88 16.26 -13.40
N LEU A 151 4.08 16.87 -12.22
CA LEU A 151 4.22 18.31 -12.07
C LEU A 151 5.46 18.85 -12.81
N VAL A 152 6.61 18.18 -12.69
CA VAL A 152 7.86 18.55 -13.37
C VAL A 152 7.70 18.49 -14.89
N GLU A 153 7.02 17.47 -15.41
CA GLU A 153 6.70 17.39 -16.84
C GLU A 153 5.80 18.54 -17.29
N GLY A 154 4.75 18.86 -16.52
CA GLY A 154 3.87 19.99 -16.79
C GLY A 154 4.58 21.34 -16.76
N LEU A 155 5.43 21.57 -15.76
CA LEU A 155 6.26 22.77 -15.64
C LEU A 155 7.27 22.87 -16.78
N TYR A 156 7.90 21.76 -17.15
CA TYR A 156 8.83 21.71 -18.28
C TYR A 156 8.14 22.12 -19.59
N LEU A 157 6.95 21.56 -19.86
CA LEU A 157 6.19 21.88 -21.06
C LEU A 157 5.70 23.33 -21.06
N HIS A 158 5.26 23.84 -19.92
CA HIS A 158 4.87 25.24 -19.76
C HIS A 158 6.06 26.20 -20.01
N ASN A 159 7.21 25.92 -19.40
CA ASN A 159 8.41 26.74 -19.55
C ASN A 159 8.93 26.71 -20.99
N LEU A 160 8.82 25.57 -21.68
CA LEU A 160 9.18 25.45 -23.09
C LEU A 160 8.30 26.31 -24.00
N LEU A 161 6.98 26.39 -23.72
CA LEU A 161 6.02 27.12 -24.53
C LEU A 161 5.98 28.64 -24.23
N VAL A 162 6.10 29.02 -22.96
CA VAL A 162 5.88 30.41 -22.50
C VAL A 162 7.18 31.17 -22.29
N LEU A 163 8.21 30.50 -21.77
CA LEU A 163 9.46 31.14 -21.32
C LEU A 163 10.61 30.91 -22.30
N MET A 164 10.35 30.89 -23.62
CA MET A 164 11.35 30.61 -24.66
C MET A 164 12.73 31.23 -24.31
N VAL A 165 13.77 30.38 -24.30
CA VAL A 165 15.20 30.69 -24.05
C VAL A 165 15.64 30.61 -22.57
N PHE A 166 15.79 29.39 -22.03
CA PHE A 166 16.58 29.20 -20.81
C PHE A 166 17.54 28.00 -20.89
N SER A 167 18.75 28.22 -20.36
CA SER A 167 19.92 27.34 -20.43
C SER A 167 19.62 25.90 -19.98
N GLU A 168 19.74 24.95 -20.93
CA GLU A 168 19.27 23.55 -20.80
C GLU A 168 19.95 22.74 -19.69
N ASN A 169 21.20 23.04 -19.31
CA ASN A 169 22.00 22.09 -18.54
C ASN A 169 22.00 22.33 -17.02
N SER A 170 21.89 23.58 -16.56
CA SER A 170 21.94 23.89 -15.11
C SER A 170 20.59 23.71 -14.41
N TYR A 171 19.46 23.95 -15.10
CA TYR A 171 18.12 23.79 -14.53
C TYR A 171 17.63 22.33 -14.54
N PHE A 172 18.20 21.48 -15.41
CA PHE A 172 17.86 20.06 -15.45
C PHE A 172 18.13 19.34 -14.12
N SER A 173 19.26 19.65 -13.48
CA SER A 173 19.58 19.14 -12.15
C SER A 173 18.55 19.59 -11.11
N GLY A 174 18.07 20.84 -11.20
CA GLY A 174 16.99 21.37 -10.35
C GLY A 174 15.68 20.59 -10.50
N TYR A 175 15.24 20.31 -11.73
CA TYR A 175 14.02 19.50 -11.96
C TYR A 175 14.14 18.09 -11.37
N LEU A 176 15.34 17.49 -11.44
CA LEU A 176 15.59 16.15 -10.90
C LEU A 176 15.56 16.15 -9.36
N VAL A 177 16.10 17.19 -8.73
CA VAL A 177 16.02 17.41 -7.28
C VAL A 177 14.58 17.67 -6.84
N VAL A 178 13.81 18.45 -7.59
CA VAL A 178 12.39 18.71 -7.28
C VAL A 178 11.56 17.44 -7.40
N GLY A 179 11.75 16.66 -8.47
CA GLY A 179 11.02 15.42 -8.71
C GLY A 179 11.27 14.34 -7.65
N TRP A 180 12.53 14.08 -7.30
CA TRP A 180 12.89 13.01 -6.37
C TRP A 180 13.08 13.46 -4.92
N GLY A 181 13.53 14.69 -4.69
CA GLY A 181 13.88 15.22 -3.37
C GLY A 181 12.69 15.79 -2.60
N THR A 182 11.76 16.47 -3.27
CA THR A 182 10.56 17.02 -2.60
C THR A 182 9.70 15.94 -1.91
N PRO A 183 9.43 14.76 -2.53
CA PRO A 183 8.73 13.68 -1.84
C PRO A 183 9.44 13.22 -0.56
N VAL A 184 10.79 13.21 -0.53
CA VAL A 184 11.56 12.85 0.68
C VAL A 184 11.31 13.86 1.80
N LEU A 185 11.27 15.16 1.47
CA LEU A 185 11.04 16.22 2.45
C LEU A 185 9.67 16.12 3.14
N PHE A 186 8.65 15.55 2.48
CA PHE A 186 7.35 15.31 3.10
C PHE A 186 7.29 13.98 3.85
N VAL A 187 7.92 12.93 3.31
CA VAL A 187 7.87 11.59 3.90
C VAL A 187 8.72 11.51 5.17
N VAL A 188 9.87 12.17 5.25
CA VAL A 188 10.75 12.11 6.43
C VAL A 188 10.09 12.68 7.70
N PRO A 189 9.50 13.90 7.71
CA PRO A 189 8.77 14.40 8.87
C PRO A 189 7.61 13.50 9.25
N TRP A 190 6.89 12.94 8.26
CA TRP A 190 5.80 12.01 8.52
C TRP A 190 6.28 10.73 9.21
N ILE A 191 7.39 10.13 8.77
CA ILE A 191 8.02 8.98 9.44
C ILE A 191 8.41 9.35 10.87
N VAL A 192 9.01 10.52 11.09
CA VAL A 192 9.45 10.97 12.42
C VAL A 192 8.26 11.10 13.36
N VAL A 193 7.17 11.75 12.92
CA VAL A 193 5.94 11.87 13.73
C VAL A 193 5.36 10.50 14.04
N ARG A 194 5.26 9.61 13.04
CA ARG A 194 4.76 8.24 13.24
C ARG A 194 5.65 7.43 14.19
N TYR A 195 6.96 7.55 14.07
CA TYR A 195 7.90 6.87 14.96
C TYR A 195 7.76 7.35 16.41
N LEU A 196 7.63 8.66 16.63
CA LEU A 196 7.51 9.25 17.96
C LEU A 196 6.16 8.98 18.65
N TYR A 197 5.05 8.92 17.90
CA TYR A 197 3.72 8.75 18.51
C TYR A 197 3.18 7.31 18.49
N GLU A 198 3.72 6.44 17.64
CA GLU A 198 3.16 5.09 17.41
C GLU A 198 4.09 3.96 17.91
N ASN A 199 5.35 4.26 18.27
CA ASN A 199 6.31 3.33 18.88
C ASN A 199 6.76 3.72 20.30
N THR A 200 6.08 4.66 20.95
CA THR A 200 6.22 4.95 22.39
C THR A 200 5.02 4.37 23.11
#